data_AF-A0A0V0T324-F1
#
_entry.id   AF-A0A0V0T324-F1
#
_cell.length_a   1.000
_cell.length_b   1.000
_cell.length_c   1.000
_cell.angle_alpha   90.00
_cell.angle_beta   90.00
_cell.angle_gamma   90.00
#
_symmetry.space_group_name_H-M   'P 1'
#
loop_
_entity.id
_entity.type
_entity.pdbx_description
1 polymer ?
#
loop_
_entity_poly.entity_id
_entity_poly.type
_entity_poly.pdbx_seq_one_letter_code
_entity_poly.pdbx_strand_id
1 'polypeptide(L)'
;MKKVFLKALSRVQLFKEMAPEIPLSPQPVLTRWGTWLSAVFYYAANFKKIQEIISCFEEEESTAVKIVHEIMQKESLRCDLIFITSNFTNFVPAITYLEKRSETLLDRLQAFDEVIDNIHKIPGIVGEDIK
;
A
#
# COMPACT_ATOMS: atom_id res chain seq x y z
N MET A 1 -4.32 -9.81 -4.32
CA MET A 1 -4.52 -9.94 -2.86
C MET A 1 -5.95 -10.19 -2.42
N LYS A 2 -6.92 -9.27 -2.60
CA LYS A 2 -8.31 -9.48 -2.09
C LYS A 2 -8.93 -10.86 -2.45
N LYS A 3 -8.77 -11.31 -3.69
CA LYS A 3 -9.29 -12.61 -4.15
C LYS A 3 -8.58 -13.83 -3.55
N VAL A 4 -7.36 -13.68 -3.02
CA VAL A 4 -6.62 -14.76 -2.36
C VAL A 4 -7.37 -15.19 -1.09
N PHE A 5 -7.79 -14.23 -0.25
CA PHE A 5 -8.44 -14.55 1.02
C PHE A 5 -9.97 -14.65 0.93
N LEU A 6 -10.57 -14.28 -0.20
CA LEU A 6 -12.01 -14.28 -0.36
C LEU A 6 -12.57 -15.72 -0.25
N LYS A 7 -13.46 -15.94 0.72
CA LYS A 7 -14.12 -17.23 0.99
C LYS A 7 -13.16 -18.40 1.30
N ALA A 8 -11.92 -18.11 1.70
CA ALA A 8 -10.92 -19.13 2.01
C ALA A 8 -10.50 -19.05 3.47
N LEU A 9 -11.30 -19.67 4.35
CA LEU A 9 -11.08 -19.66 5.79
C LEU A 9 -9.72 -20.26 6.17
N SER A 10 -9.31 -21.35 5.52
CA SER A 10 -8.00 -21.98 5.73
C SER A 10 -6.84 -21.02 5.49
N ARG A 11 -6.87 -20.26 4.39
CA ARG A 11 -5.85 -19.26 4.06
C ARG A 11 -5.82 -18.09 5.03
N VAL A 12 -6.99 -17.65 5.50
CA VAL A 12 -7.09 -16.61 6.54
C VAL A 12 -6.55 -17.11 7.88
N GLN A 13 -6.81 -18.37 8.23
CA GLN A 13 -6.30 -18.99 9.45
C GLN A 13 -4.78 -19.11 9.40
N LEU A 14 -4.22 -19.67 8.32
CA LEU A 14 -2.76 -19.79 8.16
C LEU A 14 -2.07 -18.42 8.24
N PHE A 15 -2.66 -17.39 7.61
CA PHE A 15 -2.13 -16.02 7.70
C PHE A 15 -2.02 -15.55 9.17
N LYS A 16 -3.07 -15.75 9.97
CA LYS A 16 -3.10 -15.36 11.38
C LYS A 16 -2.14 -16.19 12.24
N GLU A 17 -1.94 -17.46 11.91
CA GLU A 17 -0.99 -18.33 12.61
C GLU A 17 0.47 -17.92 12.32
N MET A 18 0.80 -17.60 11.07
CA MET A 18 2.16 -17.20 10.67
C MET A 18 2.51 -15.74 11.01
N ALA A 19 1.51 -14.88 11.13
CA ALA A 19 1.68 -13.45 11.36
C ALA A 19 0.55 -12.87 12.24
N PRO A 20 0.48 -13.25 13.53
CA PRO A 20 -0.61 -12.86 14.43
C PRO A 20 -0.69 -11.34 14.65
N GLU A 21 0.45 -10.65 14.61
CA GLU A 21 0.55 -9.20 14.82
C GLU A 21 0.30 -8.38 13.55
N ILE A 22 0.23 -9.02 12.38
CA ILE A 22 -0.01 -8.33 11.11
C ILE A 22 -1.51 -8.42 10.81
N PRO A 23 -2.21 -7.29 10.61
CA PRO A 23 -3.62 -7.33 10.25
C PRO A 23 -3.78 -7.95 8.86
N LEU A 24 -4.94 -8.58 8.60
CA LEU A 24 -5.23 -9.13 7.28
C LEU A 24 -5.12 -8.03 6.21
N SER A 25 -4.72 -8.42 4.99
CA SER A 25 -4.47 -7.48 3.90
C SER A 25 -5.60 -6.44 3.73
N PRO A 26 -5.29 -5.13 3.65
CA PRO A 26 -6.29 -4.08 3.53
C PRO A 26 -7.03 -4.19 2.18
N GLN A 27 -8.28 -3.72 2.17
CA GLN A 27 -9.09 -3.63 0.97
C GLN A 27 -9.19 -2.16 0.55
N PRO A 28 -8.30 -1.68 -0.34
CA PRO A 28 -8.35 -0.29 -0.78
C PRO A 28 -9.64 0.00 -1.54
N VAL A 29 -10.18 1.20 -1.33
CA VAL A 29 -11.34 1.71 -2.06
C VAL A 29 -10.82 2.49 -3.27
N LEU A 30 -11.19 2.05 -4.48
CA LEU A 30 -10.65 2.59 -5.73
C LEU A 30 -10.83 4.11 -5.86
N THR A 31 -11.90 4.68 -5.31
CA THR A 31 -12.20 6.12 -5.37
C THR A 31 -11.56 6.93 -4.26
N ARG A 32 -10.88 6.30 -3.29
CA ARG A 32 -10.23 6.97 -2.16
C ARG A 32 -8.74 6.66 -2.15
N TRP A 33 -7.97 7.47 -2.88
CA TRP A 33 -6.51 7.32 -3.05
C TRP A 33 -5.74 7.16 -1.73
N GLY A 34 -6.15 7.82 -0.64
CA GLY A 34 -5.55 7.63 0.68
C GLY A 34 -5.60 6.18 1.18
N THR A 35 -6.68 5.44 0.87
CA THR A 35 -6.80 4.01 1.23
C THR A 35 -5.90 3.12 0.35
N TRP A 36 -5.69 3.52 -0.90
CA TRP A 36 -4.74 2.85 -1.80
C TRP A 36 -3.30 3.02 -1.32
N LEU A 37 -2.90 4.25 -0.98
CA LEU A 37 -1.58 4.54 -0.41
C LEU A 37 -1.35 3.81 0.92
N SER A 38 -2.36 3.79 1.80
CA SER A 38 -2.28 3.03 3.06
C SER A 38 -2.06 1.54 2.81
N ALA A 39 -2.68 0.97 1.77
CA ALA A 39 -2.45 -0.42 1.37
C ALA A 39 -1.02 -0.64 0.86
N VAL A 40 -0.49 0.28 0.05
CA VAL A 40 0.91 0.25 -0.41
C VAL A 40 1.87 0.24 0.78
N PHE A 41 1.66 1.13 1.76
CA PHE A 41 2.50 1.19 2.96
C PHE A 41 2.44 -0.10 3.79
N TYR A 42 1.24 -0.67 3.93
CA TYR A 42 1.06 -1.98 4.56
C TYR A 42 1.87 -3.07 3.85
N TYR A 43 1.80 -3.16 2.51
CA TYR A 43 2.54 -4.19 1.78
C TYR A 43 4.04 -3.97 1.80
N ALA A 44 4.51 -2.71 1.73
CA ALA A 44 5.92 -2.40 1.83
C ALA A 44 6.50 -2.81 3.20
N ALA A 45 5.80 -2.47 4.29
CA ALA A 45 6.23 -2.80 5.65
C ALA A 45 6.25 -4.32 5.92
N ASN A 46 5.34 -5.08 5.29
CA ASN A 46 5.14 -6.50 5.57
C ASN A 46 5.53 -7.42 4.40
N PHE A 47 6.25 -6.90 3.39
CA PHE A 47 6.42 -7.55 2.09
C PHE A 47 6.93 -8.99 2.20
N LYS A 48 8.05 -9.19 2.91
CA LYS A 48 8.69 -10.51 3.06
C LYS A 48 7.78 -11.52 3.75
N LYS A 49 7.11 -11.11 4.84
CA LYS A 49 6.23 -12.00 5.59
C LYS A 49 4.98 -12.37 4.78
N ILE A 50 4.42 -11.42 4.05
CA ILE A 50 3.30 -11.68 3.15
C ILE A 50 3.73 -12.61 2.01
N GLN A 51 4.90 -12.38 1.42
CA GLN A 51 5.45 -13.24 0.37
C GLN A 51 5.62 -14.69 0.87
N GLU A 52 6.19 -14.87 2.06
CA GLU A 52 6.33 -16.16 2.73
C GLU A 52 4.98 -16.88 2.88
N ILE A 53 3.95 -16.18 3.39
CA ILE A 53 2.60 -16.73 3.54
C ILE A 53 2.00 -17.13 2.20
N ILE A 54 2.15 -16.29 1.16
CA ILE A 54 1.63 -16.60 -0.18
C ILE A 54 2.30 -17.86 -0.75
N SER A 55 3.61 -18.05 -0.52
CA SER A 55 4.32 -19.26 -0.95
C SER A 55 3.88 -20.54 -0.23
N CYS A 56 3.14 -20.44 0.88
CA CYS A 56 2.53 -21.60 1.54
C CYS A 56 1.17 -22.02 0.95
N PHE A 57 0.62 -21.25 -0.01
CA PHE A 57 -0.66 -21.59 -0.65
C PHE A 57 -0.45 -22.39 -1.93
N GLU A 58 -1.27 -23.43 -2.12
CA GLU A 58 -1.28 -24.21 -3.36
C GLU A 58 -1.78 -23.35 -4.55
N GLU A 59 -0.97 -23.25 -5.60
CA GLU A 59 -1.27 -22.39 -6.76
C GLU A 59 -2.36 -23.00 -7.65
N GLU A 60 -2.39 -24.33 -7.75
CA GLU A 60 -3.30 -25.11 -8.61
C GLU A 60 -4.77 -24.92 -8.22
N GLU A 61 -5.04 -24.68 -6.93
CA GLU A 61 -6.39 -24.49 -6.40
C GLU A 61 -6.91 -23.04 -6.57
N SER A 62 -6.04 -22.09 -6.97
CA SER A 62 -6.45 -20.70 -7.08
C SER A 62 -5.62 -19.88 -8.07
N THR A 63 -6.26 -19.49 -9.18
CA THR A 63 -5.69 -18.52 -10.13
C THR A 63 -5.28 -17.20 -9.45
N ALA A 64 -5.98 -16.79 -8.39
CA ALA A 64 -5.63 -15.58 -7.65
C ALA A 64 -4.33 -15.72 -6.85
N VAL A 65 -4.07 -16.90 -6.27
CA VAL A 65 -2.81 -17.21 -5.57
C VAL A 65 -1.67 -17.19 -6.58
N LYS A 66 -1.81 -17.93 -7.68
CA LYS A 66 -0.82 -17.98 -8.76
C LYS A 66 -0.40 -16.58 -9.25
N ILE A 67 -1.37 -15.74 -9.61
CA ILE A 67 -1.09 -14.36 -10.08
C ILE A 67 -0.37 -13.54 -9.01
N VAL A 68 -0.78 -13.64 -7.74
CA VAL A 68 -0.14 -12.87 -6.66
C VAL A 68 1.28 -13.36 -6.42
N HIS A 69 1.49 -14.67 -6.42
CA HIS A 69 2.82 -15.25 -6.26
C HIS A 69 3.76 -14.76 -7.36
N GLU A 70 3.36 -14.85 -8.63
CA GLU A 70 4.12 -14.34 -9.78
C GLU A 70 4.44 -12.84 -9.67
N ILE A 71 3.47 -12.02 -9.25
CA ILE A 71 3.66 -10.58 -9.07
C ILE A 71 4.65 -10.29 -7.95
N MET A 72 4.60 -11.03 -6.85
CA MET A 72 5.49 -10.86 -5.70
C MET A 72 6.95 -11.27 -5.97
N GLN A 73 7.21 -12.05 -7.02
CA GLN A 73 8.58 -12.37 -7.45
C GLN A 73 9.24 -11.26 -8.27
N LYS A 74 8.50 -10.22 -8.67
CA LYS A 74 9.05 -9.12 -9.48
C LYS A 74 9.83 -8.15 -8.58
N GLU A 75 11.14 -8.03 -8.82
CA GLU A 75 11.97 -7.05 -8.10
C GLU A 75 11.47 -5.61 -8.30
N SER A 76 10.90 -5.31 -9.48
CA SER A 76 10.31 -4.00 -9.76
C SER A 76 9.21 -3.63 -8.77
N LEU A 77 8.36 -4.59 -8.35
CA LEU A 77 7.32 -4.31 -7.35
C LEU A 77 7.94 -3.87 -6.03
N ARG A 78 9.03 -4.50 -5.61
CA ARG A 78 9.72 -4.13 -4.36
C ARG A 78 10.32 -2.74 -4.45
N CYS A 79 10.97 -2.42 -5.57
CA CYS A 79 11.49 -1.09 -5.84
C CYS A 79 10.37 -0.03 -5.82
N ASP A 80 9.25 -0.30 -6.48
CA ASP A 80 8.09 0.60 -6.55
C ASP A 80 7.47 0.83 -5.16
N LEU A 81 7.29 -0.24 -4.37
CA LEU A 81 6.79 -0.15 -3.00
C LEU A 81 7.70 0.73 -2.13
N ILE A 82 9.02 0.51 -2.19
CA ILE A 82 10.01 1.31 -1.45
C ILE A 82 9.97 2.76 -1.90
N PHE A 83 9.98 3.01 -3.22
CA PHE A 83 9.93 4.35 -3.77
C PHE A 83 8.67 5.09 -3.31
N ILE A 84 7.50 4.45 -3.39
CA ILE A 84 6.25 5.08 -2.97
C ILE A 84 6.28 5.37 -1.46
N THR A 85 6.75 4.43 -0.62
CA THR A 85 6.86 4.68 0.83
C THR A 85 7.84 5.79 1.17
N SER A 86 8.96 5.90 0.48
CA SER A 86 9.98 6.90 0.81
C SER A 86 9.56 8.33 0.44
N ASN A 87 8.69 8.48 -0.56
CA ASN A 87 8.37 9.78 -1.14
C ASN A 87 6.95 10.29 -0.86
N PHE A 88 5.99 9.41 -0.55
CA PHE A 88 4.57 9.78 -0.45
C PHE A 88 3.97 9.55 0.94
N THR A 89 4.77 9.30 1.98
CA THR A 89 4.28 9.04 3.35
C THR A 89 3.42 10.17 3.92
N ASN A 90 3.70 11.43 3.57
CA ASN A 90 2.95 12.59 4.02
C ASN A 90 1.58 12.76 3.33
N PHE A 91 1.31 12.04 2.23
CA PHE A 91 0.06 12.21 1.46
C PHE A 91 -1.16 11.73 2.23
N VAL A 92 -1.08 10.58 2.92
CA VAL A 92 -2.24 10.04 3.66
C VAL A 92 -2.66 10.98 4.80
N PRO A 93 -1.75 11.48 5.66
CA PRO A 93 -2.06 12.53 6.62
C PRO A 93 -2.60 13.80 5.98
N ALA A 94 -2.00 14.29 4.89
CA ALA A 94 -2.43 15.51 4.23
C ALA A 94 -3.85 15.39 3.64
N ILE A 95 -4.17 14.29 2.95
CA ILE A 95 -5.52 14.02 2.44
C ILE A 95 -6.52 14.01 3.61
N THR A 96 -6.19 13.28 4.68
CA THR A 96 -7.05 13.20 5.86
C THR A 96 -7.26 14.57 6.51
N TYR A 97 -6.23 15.41 6.54
CA TYR A 97 -6.30 16.77 7.06
C TYR A 97 -7.21 17.67 6.20
N LEU A 98 -7.01 17.65 4.88
CA LEU A 98 -7.79 18.45 3.93
C LEU A 98 -9.27 18.05 3.85
N GLU A 99 -9.60 16.79 4.16
CA GLU A 99 -10.98 16.29 4.23
C GLU A 99 -11.74 16.78 5.49
N LYS A 100 -11.04 17.24 6.54
CA LYS A 100 -11.66 17.78 7.75
C LYS A 100 -12.35 19.12 7.47
N ARG A 101 -13.38 19.42 8.25
CA ARG A 101 -14.15 20.67 8.15
C ARG A 101 -13.86 21.68 9.26
N SER A 102 -13.02 21.32 10.24
CA SER A 102 -12.67 22.16 11.40
C SER A 102 -11.68 23.28 11.08
N GLU A 103 -10.83 23.08 10.08
CA GLU A 103 -9.66 23.92 9.82
C GLU A 103 -10.00 25.13 8.94
N THR A 104 -9.25 26.22 9.10
CA THR A 104 -9.42 27.42 8.26
C THR A 104 -8.91 27.19 6.85
N LEU A 105 -9.26 28.09 5.92
CA LEU A 105 -8.73 28.03 4.56
C LEU A 105 -7.20 28.21 4.54
N LEU A 106 -6.66 29.08 5.40
CA LEU A 106 -5.22 29.34 5.47
C LEU A 106 -4.46 28.07 5.88
N ASP A 107 -4.93 27.37 6.92
CA ASP A 107 -4.27 26.13 7.39
C ASP A 107 -4.27 25.04 6.31
N ARG A 108 -5.34 24.96 5.52
CA ARG A 108 -5.44 24.01 4.40
C ARG A 108 -4.51 24.35 3.26
N LEU A 109 -4.37 25.64 2.92
CA LEU A 109 -3.43 26.08 1.90
C LEU A 109 -1.99 25.78 2.34
N GLN A 110 -1.66 26.02 3.60
CA GLN A 110 -0.34 25.67 4.14
C GLN A 110 -0.08 24.16 4.04
N ALA A 111 -1.03 23.31 4.45
CA ALA A 111 -0.89 21.86 4.30
C ALA A 111 -0.75 21.41 2.83
N PHE A 112 -1.38 22.12 1.90
CA PHE A 112 -1.23 21.87 0.47
C PHE A 112 0.17 22.26 -0.02
N ASP A 113 0.67 23.43 0.36
CA ASP A 113 2.00 23.91 0.01
C ASP A 113 3.09 22.97 0.55
N GLU A 114 2.94 22.45 1.77
CA GLU A 114 3.84 21.45 2.34
C GLU A 114 3.89 20.15 1.50
N VAL A 115 2.75 19.72 0.93
CA VAL A 115 2.71 18.57 0.01
C VAL A 115 3.45 18.90 -1.29
N ILE A 116 3.23 20.08 -1.86
CA ILE A 116 3.91 20.54 -3.07
C ILE A 116 5.42 20.61 -2.85
N ASP A 117 5.88 21.15 -1.72
CA ASP A 117 7.30 21.21 -1.39
C ASP A 117 7.93 19.82 -1.28
N ASN A 118 7.19 18.84 -0.75
CA ASN A 118 7.67 17.46 -0.68
C ASN A 118 7.72 16.80 -2.05
N ILE A 119 6.79 17.09 -2.96
CA ILE A 119 6.84 16.61 -4.36
C ILE A 119 8.09 17.14 -5.07
N HIS A 120 8.42 18.42 -4.91
CA HIS A 120 9.61 19.01 -5.53
C HIS A 120 10.92 18.37 -5.07
N LYS A 121 10.94 17.77 -3.88
CA LYS A 121 12.11 17.07 -3.31
C LYS A 121 12.25 15.63 -3.80
N ILE A 122 11.26 15.08 -4.51
CA ILE A 122 11.32 13.69 -5.01
C ILE A 122 12.43 13.59 -6.06
N PRO A 123 13.41 12.68 -5.87
CA PRO A 123 14.54 12.54 -6.77
C PRO A 123 14.26 11.59 -7.95
N GLY A 124 15.11 11.68 -8.97
CA GLY A 124 15.13 10.76 -10.11
C GLY A 124 14.08 11.06 -11.19
N ILE A 125 14.12 10.30 -12.28
CA ILE A 125 13.27 10.53 -13.47
C ILE A 125 11.79 10.55 -13.09
N VAL A 126 11.36 9.61 -12.23
CA VAL A 126 9.98 9.56 -11.74
C VAL A 126 9.61 10.81 -10.95
N GLY A 127 10.54 11.41 -10.20
CA GLY A 127 10.31 12.68 -9.51
C GLY A 127 10.19 13.85 -10.47
N GLU A 128 11.03 13.88 -11.52
CA GLU A 128 10.95 14.91 -12.57
C GLU A 128 9.65 14.83 -13.39
N ASP A 129 9.14 13.62 -13.66
CA ASP A 129 7.88 13.44 -14.40
C ASP A 129 6.62 13.90 -13.61
N ILE A 130 6.73 14.07 -12.29
CA ILE A 130 5.61 14.44 -11.40
C ILE A 130 5.56 15.97 -11.15
N LYS A 131 6.67 16.68 -11.35
CA LYS A 131 6.78 18.14 -11.18
C LYS A 131 6.15 18.87 -12.37
#